data_AF-Q9S992-F1
#
_entry.id   AF-Q9S992-F1
#
_cell.length_a   1.000
_cell.length_b   1.000
_cell.length_c   1.000
_cell.angle_alpha   90.00
_cell.angle_beta   90.00
_cell.angle_gamma   90.00
#
_symmetry.space_group_name_H-M   'P 1'
#
loop_
_entity.id
_entity.type
_entity.pdbx_description
1 polymer ?
#
loop_
_entity_poly.entity_id
_entity_poly.type
_entity_poly.pdbx_seq_one_letter_code
_entity_poly.pdbx_strand_id
1 'polypeptide(L)' 'GLIPDKEILKIVKESFDFRPGMMTINLDLKRGGNGRFLKTAAYGHFGRDDPDFTWEVVKPLKWTNLKL' A
#
# COMPACT_ATOMS: atom_id res chain seq x y z
N GLY A 1 13.61 -10.82 8.18
CA GLY A 1 13.79 -9.35 8.20
C GLY A 1 15.15 -9.00 8.75
N LEU A 2 15.62 -7.77 8.55
CA LEU A 2 16.88 -7.27 9.14
C LEU A 2 16.69 -6.70 10.56
N ILE A 3 15.44 -6.39 10.95
CA ILE A 3 15.04 -5.94 12.30
C ILE A 3 13.95 -6.87 12.85
N PRO A 4 13.71 -6.90 14.17
CA PRO A 4 12.69 -7.74 14.78
C PRO A 4 11.28 -7.48 14.22
N ASP A 5 10.50 -8.54 14.02
CA ASP A 5 9.13 -8.43 13.48
C ASP A 5 8.21 -7.54 14.33
N LYS A 6 8.42 -7.48 15.65
CA LYS A 6 7.69 -6.56 16.53
C LYS A 6 7.90 -5.08 16.17
N GLU A 7 9.10 -4.73 15.68
CA GLU A 7 9.44 -3.38 15.25
C GLU A 7 8.84 -3.10 13.87
N ILE A 8 8.91 -4.07 12.95
CA ILE A 8 8.22 -4.00 11.66
C ILE A 8 6.72 -3.78 11.88
N LEU A 9 6.09 -4.57 12.75
CA LEU A 9 4.67 -4.45 13.08
C LEU A 9 4.33 -3.06 13.62
N LYS A 10 5.18 -2.49 14.48
CA LYS A 10 5.01 -1.12 14.99
C LYS A 10 5.07 -0.10 13.85
N ILE A 11 6.09 -0.17 13.01
CA ILE A 11 6.26 0.73 11.85
C ILE A 11 5.06 0.62 10.90
N VAL A 12 4.57 -0.59 10.63
CA VAL A 12 3.39 -0.83 9.78
C VAL A 12 2.15 -0.18 10.39
N LYS A 13 1.90 -0.37 11.69
CA LYS A 13 0.75 0.26 12.37
C LYS A 13 0.81 1.78 12.40
N GLU A 14 2.00 2.36 12.52
CA GLU A 14 2.20 3.83 12.49
C GLU A 14 2.14 4.40 11.07
N SER A 15 2.48 3.60 10.06
CA SER A 15 2.59 4.05 8.67
C SER A 15 1.33 3.84 7.84
N PHE A 16 0.45 2.91 8.22
CA PHE A 16 -0.74 2.57 7.43
C PHE A 16 -2.02 2.82 8.24
N ASP A 17 -2.96 3.54 7.65
CA ASP A 17 -4.30 3.70 8.23
C ASP A 17 -5.20 2.57 7.75
N PHE A 18 -5.42 1.59 8.62
CA PHE A 18 -6.19 0.37 8.33
C PHE A 18 -7.71 0.54 8.48
N ARG A 19 -8.21 1.74 8.77
CA ARG A 19 -9.67 1.97 8.81
C ARG A 19 -10.25 1.80 7.40
N PRO A 20 -11.35 1.05 7.18
CA PRO A 20 -11.87 0.77 5.83
C PRO A 20 -12.13 2.01 4.95
N GLY A 21 -12.67 3.08 5.56
CA GLY A 21 -12.88 4.35 4.86
C GLY A 21 -11.56 5.01 4.43
N MET A 22 -10.53 4.94 5.28
CA MET A 22 -9.22 5.53 4.98
C MET A 22 -8.44 4.70 3.97
N MET A 23 -8.54 3.36 3.99
CA MET A 23 -7.97 2.52 2.93
C MET A 23 -8.57 2.87 1.56
N THR A 24 -9.89 3.05 1.50
CA THR A 24 -10.60 3.44 0.28
C THR A 24 -10.09 4.78 -0.27
N ILE A 25 -9.86 5.76 0.61
CA ILE A 25 -9.39 7.11 0.24
C ILE A 25 -7.91 7.08 -0.14
N ASN A 26 -7.05 6.49 0.71
CA ASN A 26 -5.59 6.48 0.52
C ASN A 26 -5.16 5.71 -0.74
N LEU A 27 -5.93 4.69 -1.14
CA LEU A 27 -5.72 3.93 -2.37
C LEU A 27 -6.60 4.44 -3.53
N ASP A 28 -7.36 5.51 -3.34
CA ASP A 28 -8.23 6.09 -4.37
C ASP A 28 -9.17 5.08 -5.06
N LEU A 29 -9.74 4.15 -4.29
CA LEU A 29 -10.48 2.99 -4.82
C LEU A 29 -11.85 3.35 -5.40
N LYS A 30 -12.37 4.54 -5.10
CA LYS A 30 -13.65 5.03 -5.64
C LYS A 30 -13.51 5.82 -6.93
N ARG A 31 -12.29 6.08 -7.42
CA ARG A 31 -12.08 6.68 -8.76
C ARG A 31 -12.70 5.80 -9.83
N GLY A 32 -13.78 6.30 -10.43
CA GLY A 32 -14.45 5.68 -11.58
C GLY A 32 -13.71 5.93 -12.89
N GLY A 33 -14.17 5.28 -13.96
CA GLY A 33 -13.50 5.33 -15.27
C GLY A 33 -12.37 4.29 -15.40
N ASN A 34 -11.67 4.33 -16.53
CA ASN A 34 -10.48 3.52 -16.88
C ASN A 34 -10.59 1.98 -16.73
N GLY A 35 -11.78 1.46 -16.40
CA GLY A 35 -12.00 0.03 -16.21
C GLY A 35 -11.08 -0.60 -15.17
N ARG A 36 -10.61 0.14 -14.14
CA ARG A 36 -9.61 -0.33 -13.15
C ARG A 36 -9.89 -1.77 -12.67
N PHE A 37 -11.09 -2.03 -12.17
CA PHE A 37 -11.44 -3.34 -11.61
C PHE A 37 -11.68 -4.42 -12.69
N LEU A 38 -12.03 -4.03 -13.91
CA LEU A 38 -12.03 -4.96 -15.04
C LEU A 38 -10.59 -5.38 -15.39
N LYS A 39 -9.64 -4.42 -15.37
CA LYS A 39 -8.22 -4.72 -15.61
C LYS A 39 -7.66 -5.71 -14.60
N THR A 40 -8.13 -5.72 -13.35
CA THR A 40 -7.69 -6.69 -12.33
C THR A 40 -8.26 -8.11 -12.53
N ALA A 41 -9.36 -8.26 -13.29
CA ALA A 41 -10.10 -9.52 -13.36
C ALA A 41 -9.40 -10.66 -14.13
N ALA A 42 -8.28 -10.36 -14.81
CA ALA A 42 -7.43 -11.33 -15.47
C ALA A 42 -5.95 -10.99 -15.22
N TYR A 43 -5.09 -12.02 -15.28
CA TYR A 43 -3.64 -11.90 -15.05
C TYR A 43 -3.24 -11.39 -13.65
N GLY A 44 -4.15 -11.49 -12.68
CA GLY A 44 -3.89 -11.17 -11.27
C GLY A 44 -4.07 -9.70 -10.90
N HIS A 45 -4.28 -9.49 -9.59
CA HIS A 45 -4.45 -8.17 -8.98
C HIS A 45 -3.13 -7.51 -8.58
N PHE A 46 -2.07 -8.31 -8.42
CA PHE A 46 -0.79 -7.88 -7.83
C PHE A 46 0.37 -8.00 -8.81
N GLY A 47 1.45 -7.25 -8.56
CA GLY A 47 2.69 -7.31 -9.34
C GLY A 47 2.59 -6.71 -10.74
N ARG A 48 1.81 -5.63 -10.89
CA ARG A 48 1.54 -4.97 -12.17
C ARG A 48 1.79 -3.46 -12.06
N ASP A 49 2.51 -2.90 -13.03
CA ASP A 49 2.93 -1.48 -13.01
C ASP A 49 1.89 -0.49 -13.55
N ASP A 50 0.65 -0.92 -13.77
CA ASP A 50 -0.43 -0.05 -14.23
C ASP A 50 -0.77 0.99 -13.14
N PRO A 51 -0.80 2.30 -13.45
CA PRO A 51 -1.01 3.37 -12.47
C PRO A 51 -2.39 3.34 -11.80
N ASP A 52 -3.34 2.55 -12.30
CA ASP A 52 -4.60 2.33 -11.61
C ASP A 52 -4.48 1.36 -10.42
N PHE A 53 -3.40 0.57 -10.31
CA PHE A 53 -3.14 -0.31 -9.17
C PHE A 53 -2.33 0.41 -8.10
N THR A 54 -3.01 1.35 -7.45
CA THR A 54 -2.46 2.23 -6.41
C THR A 54 -1.85 1.48 -5.21
N TRP A 55 -2.24 0.22 -4.98
CA TRP A 55 -1.66 -0.64 -3.93
C TRP A 55 -0.27 -1.19 -4.26
N GLU A 56 0.17 -1.15 -5.52
CA GLU A 56 1.53 -1.53 -5.93
C GLU A 56 2.55 -0.42 -5.67
N VAL A 57 2.10 0.81 -5.40
CA VAL A 57 2.99 1.94 -5.13
C VAL A 57 3.64 1.76 -3.75
N VAL A 58 4.94 1.50 -3.75
CA VAL A 58 5.73 1.31 -2.53
C VAL A 58 5.73 2.58 -1.68
N LYS A 59 5.31 2.44 -0.42
CA LYS A 59 5.38 3.51 0.57
C LYS A 59 6.77 3.58 1.21
N PRO A 60 7.43 4.76 1.25
CA PRO A 60 8.66 4.94 2.02
C PRO A 60 8.39 4.75 3.51
N LEU A 61 9.17 3.88 4.17
CA LEU A 61 9.08 3.63 5.61
C LEU A 61 10.32 4.13 6.34
N LYS A 62 10.13 4.75 7.50
CA LYS A 62 11.23 5.15 8.39
C LYS A 62 11.49 4.02 9.37
N TRP A 63 12.70 3.46 9.36
CA TRP A 63 13.08 2.32 10.21
C TRP A 63 14.44 2.51 10.90
N THR A 64 15.19 3.55 10.57
CA THR A 64 16.46 3.90 11.20
C THR A 64 16.30 5.09 12.14
N ASN A 65 16.55 4.89 13.43
CA ASN A 65 16.95 5.97 14.34
C ASN A 65 18.46 6.23 14.18
N LEU A 66 18.89 6.72 13.02
CA LEU A 66 20.23 7.29 12.93
C LEU A 66 20.18 8.67 13.58
N LYS A 67 20.36 8.70 14.90
CA LYS A 67 21.13 9.77 15.53
C LYS A 67 22.56 9.61 15.03
N LEU A 68 22.89 10.27 13.93
CA LEU A 68 24.25 10.76 13.74
C LEU A 68 24.37 12.07 14.53
#